data_AF-A0A938X9Z5-F1
#
_entry.id   AF-A0A938X9Z5-F1
#
_cell.length_a   1.000
_cell.length_b   1.000
_cell.length_c   1.000
_cell.angle_alpha   90.00
_cell.angle_beta   90.00
_cell.angle_gamma   90.00
#
_symmetry.space_group_name_H-M   'P 1'
#
loop_
_entity.id
_entity.type
_entity.pdbx_description
1 polymer ?
#
loop_
_entity_poly.entity_id
_entity_poly.type
_entity_poly.pdbx_seq_one_letter_code
_entity_poly.pdbx_strand_id
1 'polypeptide(L)' 'NTIAKDLSLSRSTVKRAVKDLEKAGLIRKEPHYRENGSATSNRYYLL' A
#
# COMPACT_ATOMS: atom_id res chain seq x y z
N ASN A 1 7.00 -4.46 -3.62
CA ASN A 1 7.94 -3.67 -4.45
C ASN A 1 7.47 -3.59 -5.92
N THR A 2 6.20 -3.89 -6.18
CA THR A 2 5.70 -4.24 -7.51
C THR A 2 5.05 -3.03 -8.19
N ILE A 3 4.09 -2.38 -7.53
CA ILE A 3 3.34 -1.22 -8.04
C ILE A 3 4.23 -0.10 -8.61
N ALA A 4 5.33 0.24 -7.92
CA ALA A 4 6.25 1.29 -8.37
C ALA A 4 7.03 0.89 -9.63
N LYS A 5 7.44 -0.38 -9.74
CA LYS A 5 8.10 -0.90 -10.95
C LYS A 5 7.10 -1.01 -12.10
N ASP A 6 5.90 -1.50 -11.82
CA ASP A 6 4.86 -1.73 -12.84
C ASP A 6 4.37 -0.41 -13.46
N LEU A 7 4.27 0.66 -12.67
CA LEU A 7 3.86 1.99 -13.14
C LEU A 7 5.04 2.86 -13.62
N SER A 8 6.28 2.35 -13.58
CA SER A 8 7.49 3.16 -13.81
C SER A 8 7.56 4.44 -12.95
N LEU A 9 7.01 4.38 -11.74
CA LEU A 9 6.95 5.51 -10.80
C LEU A 9 7.99 5.36 -9.69
N SER A 10 8.42 6.49 -9.16
CA SER A 10 9.24 6.48 -7.95
C SER A 10 8.44 5.92 -6.77
N ARG A 11 9.12 5.22 -5.85
CA ARG A 11 8.48 4.69 -4.63
C ARG A 11 7.86 5.81 -3.78
N SER A 12 8.46 6.99 -3.78
CA SER A 12 7.95 8.19 -3.11
C SER A 12 6.65 8.69 -3.74
N THR A 13 6.54 8.66 -5.07
CA THR A 13 5.29 8.99 -5.77
C THR A 13 4.19 8.00 -5.40
N VAL A 14 4.47 6.69 -5.44
CA VAL A 14 3.49 5.67 -5.05
C VAL A 14 3.06 5.82 -3.59
N LYS A 15 4.00 6.10 -2.67
CA LYS A 15 3.65 6.36 -1.26
C LYS A 15 2.73 7.57 -1.09
N ARG A 16 2.95 8.66 -1.84
CA ARG A 16 2.05 9.83 -1.83
C ARG A 16 0.68 9.46 -2.37
N ALA A 17 0.63 8.86 -3.56
CA ALA A 17 -0.62 8.46 -4.19
C ALA A 17 -1.46 7.54 -3.29
N VAL A 18 -0.85 6.54 -2.65
CA VAL A 18 -1.52 5.67 -1.67
C VAL A 18 -2.08 6.48 -0.49
N LYS A 19 -1.31 7.43 0.05
CA LYS A 19 -1.77 8.29 1.14
C LYS A 19 -2.91 9.21 0.72
N ASP A 20 -2.88 9.72 -0.51
CA ASP A 20 -3.93 10.57 -1.07
C ASP A 20 -5.21 9.77 -1.30
N LEU A 21 -5.10 8.53 -1.80
CA LEU A 21 -6.22 7.61 -1.96
C LEU A 21 -6.82 7.20 -0.61
N GLU A 22 -6.00 7.00 0.43
CA GLU A 22 -6.45 6.72 1.79
C GLU A 22 -7.20 7.92 2.38
N LYS A 23 -6.67 9.14 2.17
CA LYS A 23 -7.32 10.39 2.60
C LYS A 23 -8.62 10.66 1.84
N ALA A 24 -8.70 10.28 0.58
CA ALA A 24 -9.91 10.36 -0.23
C ALA A 24 -10.95 9.29 0.15
N GLY A 25 -10.62 8.34 1.02
CA GLY A 25 -11.52 7.25 1.41
C GLY A 25 -11.74 6.22 0.30
N LEU A 26 -10.84 6.15 -0.70
CA LEU A 26 -10.93 5.23 -1.83
C LEU A 26 -10.26 3.88 -1.54
N ILE A 27 -9.25 3.88 -0.68
CA ILE A 27 -8.55 2.66 -0.28
C ILE A 27 -8.38 2.58 1.23
N ARG A 28 -8.36 1.36 1.75
CA ARG A 28 -8.01 1.05 3.13
C ARG A 28 -6.78 0.17 3.17
N LYS A 29 -5.76 0.61 3.90
CA LYS A 29 -4.53 -0.16 4.14
C LYS A 29 -4.62 -0.87 5.48
N GLU A 30 -4.43 -2.19 5.50
CA GLU A 30 -4.31 -2.97 6.73
C GLU A 30 -2.96 -3.69 6.78
N PRO A 31 -2.18 -3.51 7.88
CA PRO A 31 -0.97 -4.27 8.07
C PRO A 31 -1.33 -5.73 8.35
N HIS A 32 -0.79 -6.65 7.55
CA HIS A 32 -1.02 -8.07 7.74
C HIS A 32 0.18 -8.70 8.45
N TYR A 33 -0.03 -9.17 9.66
CA TYR A 33 0.97 -9.92 10.43
C TYR A 33 0.66 -11.41 10.33
N ARG A 34 1.70 -12.23 10.11
CA ARG A 34 1.61 -13.68 10.28
C ARG A 34 1.73 -14.03 11.77
N GLU A 35 1.25 -15.22 12.15
CA GLU A 35 1.36 -15.73 13.54
C GLU A 35 2.81 -15.80 14.06
N ASN A 36 3.79 -15.89 13.16
CA ASN A 36 5.21 -15.89 13.52
C ASN A 36 5.80 -14.49 13.79
N GLY A 37 4.95 -13.45 13.94
CA GLY A 37 5.38 -12.06 14.21
C GLY A 37 6.08 -11.37 13.04
N SER A 38 6.25 -12.05 11.90
CA SER A 38 6.84 -11.45 10.71
C SER A 38 5.81 -10.55 10.02
N ALA A 39 6.14 -9.27 9.86
CA ALA A 39 5.32 -8.34 9.10
C ALA A 39 5.32 -8.76 7.62
N THR A 40 4.18 -9.28 7.15
CA THR A 40 3.95 -9.45 5.72
C THR A 40 3.57 -8.12 5.08
N SER A 41 3.66 -8.06 3.74
CA SER A 41 3.25 -6.88 2.96
C SER A 41 1.85 -6.41 3.38
N ASN A 42 1.65 -5.09 3.39
CA ASN A 42 0.35 -4.49 3.70
C ASN A 42 -0.72 -5.01 2.72
N ARG A 43 -1.91 -5.33 3.23
CA ARG A 43 -3.09 -5.54 2.40
C ARG A 43 -3.72 -4.19 2.10
N TYR A 44 -4.17 -4.03 0.86
CA TYR A 44 -4.93 -2.86 0.43
C TYR A 44 -6.29 -3.35 -0.03
N TYR A 45 -7.34 -2.69 0.46
CA TYR A 45 -8.71 -2.92 0.07
C TYR A 45 -9.23 -1.68 -0.66
N LEU A 46 -9.99 -1.90 -1.73
CA LEU A 46 -10.79 -0.85 -2.36
C LEU A 46 -12.10 -0.71 -1.58
N LEU A 47 -12.49 0.54 -1.33
CA LEU A 47 -13.77 0.90 -0.69
C LEU A 47 -14.84 1.15 -1.76
#